data_AF-A0A8J7JRH1-F1
#
_entry.id   AF-A0A8J7JRH1-F1
#
_cell.length_a   1.000
_cell.length_b   1.000
_cell.length_c   1.000
_cell.angle_alpha   90.00
_cell.angle_beta   90.00
_cell.angle_gamma   90.00
#
_symmetry.space_group_name_H-M   'P 1'
#
loop_
_entity.id
_entity.type
_entity.pdbx_description
1 polymer ?
#
loop_
_entity_poly.entity_id
_entity_poly.type
_entity_poly.pdbx_seq_one_letter_code
_entity_poly.pdbx_strand_id
1 'polypeptide(L)' 'MLFADPDYPHVVLSFTYRGFFLELDQSIEGGVPIYAVWATHDRGCAVAVPGVVSRTEAIYKAKRWVDQRLKPPGEAGSRL' A
#
# COMPACT_ATOMS: atom_id res chain seq x y z
N MET A 1 -21.55 25.44 6.52
CA MET A 1 -20.86 24.31 5.87
C MET A 1 -19.38 24.57 6.04
N LEU A 2 -18.77 24.02 7.09
CA LEU A 2 -17.32 24.10 7.27
C LEU A 2 -16.73 23.04 6.35
N PHE A 3 -15.99 23.46 5.33
CA PHE A 3 -15.15 22.54 4.57
C PHE A 3 -14.15 21.98 5.59
N ALA A 4 -14.28 20.70 5.93
CA ALA A 4 -13.29 20.03 6.75
C ALA A 4 -11.94 20.15 6.04
N ASP A 5 -10.87 20.45 6.78
CA ASP A 5 -9.53 20.54 6.21
C ASP A 5 -9.26 19.27 5.38
N PRO A 6 -8.91 19.40 4.09
CA PRO A 6 -8.69 18.25 3.22
C PRO A 6 -7.55 17.40 3.78
N ASP A 7 -7.83 16.11 3.97
CA ASP A 7 -6.83 15.13 4.38
C ASP A 7 -5.94 14.80 3.18
N TYR A 8 -4.90 15.61 2.99
CA TYR A 8 -3.92 15.38 1.94
C TYR A 8 -3.03 14.20 2.29
N PRO A 9 -2.59 13.40 1.29
CA PRO A 9 -1.63 12.33 1.52
C PRO A 9 -0.39 12.86 2.23
N HIS A 10 -0.12 12.30 3.39
CA HIS A 10 1.05 12.55 4.21
C HIS A 10 2.00 11.36 4.05
N VAL A 11 2.70 11.35 2.91
CA VAL A 11 3.68 10.30 2.58
C VAL A 11 4.89 10.41 3.53
N VAL A 12 5.05 9.41 4.38
CA VAL A 12 6.14 9.34 5.38
C VAL A 12 7.32 8.48 4.93
N LEU A 13 7.13 7.67 3.88
CA LEU A 13 8.18 6.85 3.29
C LEU A 13 7.82 6.51 1.84
N SER A 14 8.80 6.57 0.94
CA SER A 14 8.65 6.07 -0.43
C SER A 14 9.83 5.20 -0.82
N PHE A 15 9.58 4.09 -1.53
CA PHE A 15 10.64 3.23 -2.04
C PHE A 15 10.20 2.41 -3.24
N THR A 16 11.14 2.04 -4.11
CA THR A 16 10.87 1.14 -5.23
C THR A 16 11.05 -0.32 -4.81
N TYR A 17 10.11 -1.18 -5.19
CA TYR A 17 10.18 -2.62 -5.00
C TYR A 17 9.68 -3.37 -6.23
N ARG A 18 10.58 -4.13 -6.89
CA ARG A 18 10.28 -4.97 -8.08
C ARG A 18 9.50 -4.24 -9.19
N GLY A 19 9.87 -2.99 -9.48
CA GLY A 19 9.25 -2.17 -10.53
C GLY A 19 8.06 -1.32 -10.08
N PHE A 20 7.59 -1.49 -8.84
CA PHE A 20 6.55 -0.64 -8.24
C PHE A 20 7.19 0.43 -7.38
N PHE A 21 6.81 1.69 -7.57
CA PHE A 21 7.07 2.77 -6.63
C PHE A 21 6.00 2.73 -5.54
N LEU A 22 6.41 2.48 -4.31
CA LEU A 22 5.53 2.33 -3.15
C LEU A 22 5.60 3.59 -2.29
N GLU A 23 4.45 4.20 -2.04
CA GLU A 23 4.31 5.39 -1.19
C GLU A 23 3.48 5.04 0.03
N LEU A 24 4.09 5.19 1.19
CA LEU A 24 3.49 4.90 2.48
C LEU A 24 2.94 6.19 3.07
N ASP A 25 1.63 6.28 3.11
CA ASP A 25 0.85 7.37 3.65
C ASP A 25 0.54 7.12 5.13
N GLN A 26 0.59 8.16 5.96
CA GLN A 26 0.25 8.08 7.38
C GLN A 26 -0.80 9.13 7.76
N SER A 27 -1.98 8.64 8.13
CA SER A 27 -3.05 9.44 8.74
C SER A 27 -3.21 9.13 10.24
N ILE A 28 -4.03 9.94 10.93
CA ILE A 28 -4.44 9.69 12.31
C ILE A 28 -5.95 9.51 12.32
N GLU A 29 -6.43 8.32 12.69
CA GLU A 29 -7.85 8.02 12.86
C GLU A 29 -8.13 7.67 14.32
N GLY A 30 -9.02 8.43 14.98
CA GLY A 30 -9.36 8.19 16.37
C GLY A 30 -8.17 8.25 17.35
N GLY A 31 -7.13 9.01 17.01
CA GLY A 31 -5.89 9.12 17.80
C GLY A 31 -4.87 7.99 17.54
N VAL A 32 -5.15 7.08 16.60
CA VAL A 32 -4.28 5.97 16.23
C VAL A 32 -3.67 6.22 14.85
N PRO A 33 -2.36 6.02 14.64
CA PRO A 33 -1.77 6.12 13.32
C PRO A 33 -2.25 4.98 12.42
N ILE A 34 -2.73 5.33 11.23
CA ILE A 34 -3.08 4.39 10.17
C ILE A 34 -2.10 4.58 9.01
N TYR A 35 -1.60 3.46 8.49
CA TYR A 35 -0.65 3.42 7.39
C TYR A 35 -1.31 2.79 6.16
N ALA A 36 -1.50 3.58 5.11
CA ALA A 36 -1.90 3.12 3.80
C ALA A 36 -0.68 3.06 2.86
N VAL A 37 -0.75 2.23 1.83
CA VAL A 37 0.32 2.13 0.82
C VAL A 37 -0.25 2.17 -0.57
N TRP A 38 0.19 3.14 -1.36
CA TRP A 38 -0.06 3.26 -2.79
C TRP A 38 1.09 2.62 -3.56
N ALA A 39 0.75 1.93 -4.65
CA ALA A 39 1.69 1.28 -5.53
C ALA A 39 1.50 1.80 -6.95
N THR A 40 2.50 2.53 -7.43
CA THR A 40 2.54 3.09 -8.78
C THR A 40 3.49 2.26 -9.64
N HIS A 41 3.03 1.85 -10.81
CA HIS A 41 3.79 1.15 -11.84
C HIS A 41 3.64 1.89 -13.17
N ASP A 42 4.44 1.56 -14.18
CA ASP A 42 4.34 2.16 -15.52
C ASP A 42 2.94 2.02 -16.17
N ARG A 43 2.12 1.07 -15.71
CA ARG A 43 0.77 0.80 -16.23
C ARG A 43 -0.35 1.44 -15.41
N GLY A 44 -0.03 2.13 -14.31
CA GLY A 44 -1.01 2.79 -13.46
C GLY A 44 -0.71 2.70 -11.96
N CYS A 45 -1.68 3.12 -11.15
CA CYS A 45 -1.58 3.18 -9.70
C CYS A 45 -2.68 2.35 -9.03
N ALA A 46 -2.39 1.73 -7.89
CA ALA A 46 -3.34 0.99 -7.09
C ALA A 46 -3.04 1.09 -5.59
N VAL A 47 -4.06 0.92 -4.76
CA VAL A 47 -3.88 0.79 -3.30
C VAL A 47 -3.39 -0.63 -2.98
N ALA A 48 -2.16 -0.73 -2.49
CA ALA A 48 -1.55 -2.00 -2.07
C ALA A 48 -1.98 -2.42 -0.66
N VAL A 49 -2.10 -1.45 0.24
CA VAL A 49 -2.56 -1.63 1.61
C VAL A 49 -3.53 -0.50 1.93
N PRO A 50 -4.82 -0.77 2.21
CA PRO A 50 -5.79 0.29 2.48
C PRO A 50 -5.61 0.94 3.85
N GLY A 51 -5.02 0.24 4.81
CA GLY A 51 -4.78 0.76 6.16
C GLY A 51 -4.36 -0.35 7.13
N VAL A 52 -3.32 -0.10 7.93
CA VAL A 52 -2.93 -0.90 9.10
C VAL A 52 -2.30 -0.01 10.17
N VAL A 53 -2.35 -0.42 11.42
CA VAL A 53 -1.83 0.38 12.55
C VAL A 53 -0.32 0.31 12.73
N SER A 54 0.37 -0.54 11.96
CA SER A 54 1.81 -0.77 12.07
C SER A 54 2.53 -0.47 10.75
N ARG A 55 3.52 0.43 10.81
CA ARG A 55 4.36 0.78 9.65
C ARG A 55 5.08 -0.44 9.06
N THR A 56 5.64 -1.29 9.91
CA THR A 56 6.35 -2.51 9.48
C THR A 56 5.38 -3.49 8.82
N GLU A 57 4.16 -3.62 9.35
CA GLU A 57 3.13 -4.45 8.75
C GLU A 57 2.67 -3.90 7.38
N ALA A 58 2.54 -2.58 7.25
CA ALA A 58 2.22 -1.93 5.99
C ALA A 58 3.27 -2.24 4.91
N ILE A 59 4.56 -2.11 5.26
CA ILE A 59 5.66 -2.46 4.35
C ILE A 59 5.63 -3.94 3.97
N TYR A 60 5.44 -4.83 4.95
CA TYR A 60 5.38 -6.26 4.72
C TYR A 60 4.22 -6.64 3.77
N LYS A 61 3.01 -6.14 4.04
CA LYS A 61 1.83 -6.39 3.21
C LYS A 61 1.96 -5.78 1.82
N ALA A 62 2.56 -4.60 1.69
CA ALA A 62 2.80 -3.97 0.39
C ALA A 62 3.74 -4.81 -0.49
N LYS A 63 4.87 -5.29 0.07
CA LYS A 63 5.77 -6.19 -0.66
C LYS A 63 5.06 -7.48 -1.08
N ARG A 64 4.30 -8.10 -0.16
CA ARG A 64 3.52 -9.31 -0.45
C ARG A 64 2.48 -9.08 -1.56
N TRP A 65 1.83 -7.92 -1.58
CA TRP A 65 0.87 -7.52 -2.62
C TRP A 65 1.53 -7.41 -3.99
N VAL A 66 2.77 -6.88 -4.05
CA VAL A 66 3.59 -6.83 -5.28
C VAL A 66 3.96 -8.23 -5.71
N ASP A 67 4.46 -9.06 -4.79
CA ASP A 67 4.88 -10.43 -5.10
C ASP A 67 3.73 -11.26 -5.67
N GLN A 68 2.52 -11.12 -5.13
CA GLN A 68 1.33 -11.80 -5.63
C GLN A 68 0.96 -11.40 -7.07
N ARG A 69 1.20 -10.15 -7.48
CA ARG A 69 0.92 -9.67 -8.85
C ARG A 69 1.94 -10.11 -9.86
N LEU A 70 3.16 -10.35 -9.41
CA LEU A 70 4.24 -10.84 -10.25
C LEU A 70 4.26 -12.38 -10.33
N LYS A 71 3.37 -13.08 -9.61
CA LYS A 71 3.23 -14.53 -9.76
C LYS A 71 2.69 -14.86 -11.16
N PRO A 72 3.32 -15.80 -11.88
CA PRO A 72 2.79 -16.25 -13.15
C PRO A 72 1.41 -16.91 -12.96
N PRO A 73 0.48 -16.76 -13.91
CA PRO A 73 -0.79 -17.47 -13.90
C PRO A 73 -0.51 -18.98 -14.08
N GLY A 74 -0.45 -19.72 -12.97
CA GLY A 74 -0.15 -21.15 -12.98
C GLY A 74 0.27 -21.73 -11.63
N GLU A 75 0.72 -20.91 -10.68
CA GLU A 75 1.06 -21.37 -9.31
C GLU A 75 -0.10 -21.22 -8.30
N ALA A 76 -1.34 -21.09 -8.80
CA ALA A 76 -2.53 -21.18 -7.98
C ALA A 76 -3.00 -22.64 -7.93
N GLY A 77 -2.26 -23.49 -7.21
CA GLY A 77 -2.73 -24.78 -6.72
C GLY A 77 -3.01 -25.85 -7.78
N SER A 78 -1.99 -26.61 -8.16
CA SER A 78 -2.19 -28.02 -8.47
C SER A 78 -2.60 -28.72 -7.17
N ARG A 79 -3.91 -28.84 -6.95
CA ARG A 79 -4.48 -29.80 -6.00
C ARG A 79 -4.92 -31.00 -6.83
N LEU A 80 -4.06 -32.03 -6.85
CA LEU A 80 -4.47 -33.41 -7.06
C LEU A 80 -5.04 -33.97 -5.76
#